data_AF-A0A950EQ00-F1
#
_entry.id   AF-A0A950EQ00-F1
#
_cell.length_a   1.000
_cell.length_b   1.000
_cell.length_c   1.000
_cell.angle_alpha   90.00
_cell.angle_beta   90.00
_cell.angle_gamma   90.00
#
_symmetry.space_group_name_H-M   'P 1'
#
loop_
_entity.id
_entity.type
_entity.pdbx_description
1 polymer ?
#
loop_
_entity_poly.entity_id
_entity_poly.type
_entity_poly.pdbx_seq_one_letter_code
_entity_poly.pdbx_strand_id
1 'polypeptide(L)'
;MPDKKSHGRSKAGVELTDEVLEKMSEEAEGGLDITKLRRRPGRPAMGSGPADSFPVRLDPELRKALEKRAVAESTTASDVVREALRRYLKVS
;
A
#
# COMPACT_ATOMS: atom_id res chain seq x y z
N MET A 1 16.46 -19.92 -32.11
CA MET A 1 15.77 -18.68 -31.69
C MET A 1 15.77 -18.73 -30.18
N PRO A 2 16.48 -17.85 -29.44
CA PRO A 2 16.55 -17.99 -28.00
C PRO A 2 15.15 -17.79 -27.41
N ASP A 3 14.75 -18.72 -26.55
CA ASP A 3 13.44 -18.72 -25.89
C ASP A 3 13.26 -17.40 -25.13
N LYS A 4 12.27 -16.59 -25.52
CA LYS A 4 11.97 -15.32 -24.84
C LYS A 4 11.45 -15.65 -23.45
N LYS A 5 12.30 -15.48 -22.44
CA LYS A 5 11.92 -15.66 -21.05
C LYS A 5 10.88 -14.59 -20.71
N SER A 6 9.66 -15.04 -20.36
CA SER A 6 8.57 -14.15 -19.97
C SER A 6 8.55 -14.02 -18.45
N HIS A 7 8.55 -12.79 -17.94
CA HIS A 7 8.55 -12.45 -16.51
C HIS A 7 7.13 -12.24 -15.96
N GLY A 8 6.10 -12.59 -16.73
CA GLY A 8 4.69 -12.47 -16.35
C GLY A 8 3.89 -11.58 -17.31
N ARG A 9 2.68 -11.19 -16.90
CA ARG A 9 1.79 -10.31 -17.68
C ARG A 9 1.52 -9.01 -16.95
N SER A 10 1.57 -7.91 -17.69
CA SER A 10 1.12 -6.61 -17.20
C SER A 10 -0.39 -6.60 -16.95
N LYS A 11 -0.88 -5.58 -16.23
CA LYS A 11 -2.32 -5.38 -16.02
C LYS A 11 -3.11 -5.20 -17.33
N ALA A 12 -2.44 -4.80 -18.41
CA ALA A 12 -3.01 -4.67 -19.75
C ALA A 12 -2.95 -5.98 -20.55
N GLY A 13 -2.43 -7.08 -19.98
CA GLY A 13 -2.32 -8.39 -20.61
C GLY A 13 -1.06 -8.59 -21.48
N VAL A 14 -0.20 -7.59 -21.59
CA VAL A 14 1.07 -7.66 -22.35
C VAL A 14 2.05 -8.58 -21.63
N GLU A 15 2.65 -9.52 -22.35
CA GLU A 15 3.72 -10.38 -21.83
C GLU A 15 5.01 -9.58 -21.66
N LEU A 16 5.60 -9.68 -20.47
CA LEU A 16 6.84 -9.00 -20.10
C LEU A 16 8.04 -9.86 -20.51
N THR A 17 8.38 -9.84 -21.79
CA THR A 17 9.62 -10.42 -22.31
C THR A 17 10.81 -9.49 -22.05
N ASP A 18 12.03 -10.02 -22.15
CA ASP A 18 13.26 -9.23 -21.97
C ASP A 18 13.30 -7.99 -22.91
N GLU A 19 12.88 -8.15 -24.16
CA GLU A 19 12.78 -7.04 -25.13
C GLU A 19 11.78 -5.95 -24.71
N VAL A 20 10.65 -6.35 -24.11
CA VAL A 20 9.64 -5.40 -23.61
C VAL A 20 10.19 -4.64 -22.40
N LEU A 21 10.90 -5.34 -21.50
CA LEU A 21 11.53 -4.72 -20.34
C LEU A 21 12.64 -3.76 -20.75
N GLU A 22 13.47 -4.11 -21.72
CA GLU A 22 14.55 -3.25 -22.24
C GLU A 22 13.97 -1.97 -22.85
N LYS A 23 12.93 -2.09 -23.69
CA LYS A 23 12.23 -0.93 -24.23
C LYS A 23 11.60 -0.05 -23.15
N MET A 24 10.99 -0.66 -22.13
CA MET A 24 10.44 0.10 -21.00
C MET A 24 11.55 0.81 -20.19
N SER A 25 12.74 0.23 -20.12
CA SER A 25 13.91 0.84 -19.48
C SER A 25 14.38 2.07 -20.26
N GLU A 26 14.56 1.95 -21.57
CA GLU A 26 14.93 3.07 -22.44
C GLU A 26 13.91 4.22 -22.39
N GLU A 27 12.62 3.90 -22.37
CA GLU A 27 11.54 4.89 -22.21
C GLU A 27 11.60 5.61 -20.86
N ALA A 28 11.97 4.90 -19.78
CA ALA A 28 12.12 5.51 -18.47
C ALA A 28 13.37 6.40 -18.37
N GLU A 29 14.50 5.97 -18.95
CA GLU A 29 15.76 6.72 -19.00
C GLU A 29 15.65 7.97 -19.90
N GLY A 30 14.88 7.89 -20.99
CA GLY A 30 14.58 9.01 -21.88
C GLY A 30 13.70 10.10 -21.26
N GLY A 31 13.14 9.85 -20.09
CA GLY A 31 12.30 10.78 -19.35
C GLY A 31 10.83 10.66 -19.71
N LEU A 32 10.00 10.32 -18.72
CA LEU A 32 8.55 10.26 -18.86
C LEU A 32 7.95 11.66 -18.92
N ASP A 33 7.04 11.87 -19.86
CA ASP A 33 6.30 13.12 -20.01
C ASP A 33 5.38 13.36 -18.80
N ILE A 34 5.82 14.23 -17.90
CA ILE A 34 5.12 14.61 -16.67
C ILE A 34 3.72 15.20 -16.94
N THR A 35 3.47 15.75 -18.13
CA THR A 35 2.16 16.33 -18.46
C THR A 35 1.08 15.26 -18.66
N LYS A 36 1.49 14.04 -19.03
CA LYS A 36 0.62 12.85 -19.16
C LYS A 36 0.38 12.15 -17.82
N LEU A 37 1.12 12.50 -16.77
CA LEU A 37 0.92 11.94 -15.44
C LEU A 37 -0.32 12.55 -14.79
N ARG A 38 -1.36 11.73 -14.61
CA ARG A 38 -2.52 12.12 -13.81
C ARG A 38 -2.10 12.29 -12.35
N ARG A 39 -2.43 13.44 -11.74
CA ARG A 39 -2.34 13.59 -10.27
C ARG A 39 -3.16 12.46 -9.63
N ARG A 40 -2.46 11.54 -8.98
CA ARG A 40 -3.12 10.58 -8.10
C ARG A 40 -3.62 11.36 -6.89
N PRO A 41 -4.88 11.16 -6.45
CA PRO A 41 -5.27 11.63 -5.14
C PRO A 41 -4.25 11.08 -4.14
N GLY A 42 -3.85 11.91 -3.17
CA GLY A 42 -2.98 11.47 -2.09
C GLY A 42 -3.58 10.30 -1.32
N ARG A 43 -2.91 9.86 -0.25
CA ARG A 43 -3.52 8.87 0.65
C ARG A 43 -4.91 9.36 1.08
N PRO A 44 -5.95 8.52 1.01
CA PRO A 44 -7.28 8.90 1.47
C PRO A 44 -7.24 9.53 2.85
N ALA A 45 -7.97 10.63 3.02
CA ALA A 45 -8.19 11.27 4.31
C ALA A 45 -8.88 10.30 5.28
N MET A 46 -8.65 10.46 6.58
CA MET A 46 -9.48 9.83 7.60
C MET A 46 -10.27 10.91 8.32
N GLY A 47 -11.60 10.87 8.21
CA GLY A 47 -12.47 11.92 8.75
C GLY A 47 -12.39 13.21 7.94
N SER A 48 -12.20 14.35 8.61
CA SER A 48 -12.21 15.68 8.01
C SER A 48 -10.90 16.09 7.31
N GLY A 49 -9.85 15.28 7.38
CA GLY A 49 -8.55 15.66 6.83
C GLY A 49 -7.51 14.53 6.74
N PRO A 50 -6.26 14.86 6.41
CA PRO A 50 -5.15 13.93 6.43
C PRO A 50 -5.02 13.26 7.80
N ALA A 51 -4.74 11.95 7.81
CA ALA A 51 -4.51 11.23 9.06
C ALA A 51 -3.09 11.46 9.57
N ASP A 52 -2.96 11.85 10.83
CA ASP A 52 -1.67 11.92 11.52
C ASP A 52 -1.28 10.55 12.11
N SER A 53 0.00 10.22 12.00
CA SER A 53 0.56 8.99 12.58
C SER A 53 1.10 9.26 13.99
N PHE A 54 0.58 8.54 14.98
CA PHE A 54 1.06 8.61 16.36
C PHE A 54 1.84 7.33 16.71
N PRO A 55 3.18 7.41 16.91
CA PRO A 55 3.98 6.23 17.25
C PRO A 55 3.80 5.86 18.73
N VAL A 56 3.35 4.63 18.99
CA VAL A 56 3.15 4.09 20.35
C VAL A 56 4.07 2.90 20.59
N ARG A 57 4.78 2.90 21.73
CA ARG A 57 5.51 1.72 22.21
C ARG A 57 4.55 0.82 22.97
N LEU A 58 4.46 -0.44 22.55
CA LEU A 58 3.69 -1.47 23.21
C LEU A 58 4.66 -2.48 23.82
N ASP A 59 4.35 -2.99 25.00
CA ASP A 59 5.03 -4.17 25.50
C ASP A 59 4.72 -5.40 24.61
N PRO A 60 5.56 -6.45 24.65
CA PRO A 60 5.39 -7.61 23.77
C PRO A 60 4.07 -8.35 23.97
N GLU A 61 3.52 -8.40 25.18
CA GLU A 61 2.29 -9.12 25.48
C GLU A 61 1.09 -8.38 24.89
N LEU A 62 1.04 -7.05 25.07
CA LEU A 62 0.02 -6.20 24.50
C LEU A 62 0.05 -6.21 22.97
N ARG A 63 1.23 -6.21 22.36
CA ARG A 63 1.37 -6.36 20.90
C ARG A 63 0.78 -7.68 20.40
N LYS A 64 1.06 -8.78 21.10
CA LYS A 64 0.53 -10.11 20.76
C LYS A 64 -0.99 -10.18 20.93
N ALA A 65 -1.54 -9.56 21.98
CA ALA A 65 -2.98 -9.47 22.18
C ALA A 65 -3.67 -8.67 21.07
N LEU A 66 -3.06 -7.56 20.65
CA LEU A 66 -3.55 -6.73 19.54
C LEU A 66 -3.60 -7.51 18.22
N GLU A 67 -2.52 -8.23 17.89
CA GLU A 67 -2.46 -9.05 16.67
C GLU A 67 -3.50 -10.16 16.67
N LYS A 68 -3.65 -10.89 17.79
CA LYS A 68 -4.68 -11.92 17.93
C LYS A 68 -6.08 -11.37 17.69
N ARG A 69 -6.38 -10.20 18.23
CA ARG A 69 -7.68 -9.55 18.06
C ARG A 69 -7.91 -9.09 16.62
N ALA A 70 -6.90 -8.50 15.99
CA ALA A 70 -6.97 -8.11 14.59
C ALA A 70 -7.27 -9.30 13.67
N VAL A 71 -6.62 -10.44 13.90
CA VAL A 71 -6.89 -11.69 13.17
C VAL A 71 -8.32 -12.20 13.42
N ALA A 72 -8.76 -12.24 14.68
CA ALA A 72 -10.10 -12.72 15.03
C ALA A 72 -11.22 -11.87 14.39
N GLU A 73 -11.02 -10.56 14.29
CA GLU A 73 -11.99 -9.61 13.74
C GLU A 73 -11.79 -9.37 12.23
N SER A 74 -10.85 -10.08 11.57
CA SER A 74 -10.49 -9.87 10.15
C SER A 74 -10.21 -8.40 9.80
N THR A 75 -9.55 -7.69 10.71
CA THR A 75 -9.27 -6.26 10.63
C THR A 75 -7.79 -5.97 10.83
N THR A 76 -7.39 -4.69 10.80
CA THR A 76 -6.00 -4.29 11.02
C THR A 76 -5.74 -3.95 12.48
N ALA A 77 -4.49 -4.12 12.94
CA ALA A 77 -4.07 -3.70 14.27
C ALA A 77 -4.38 -2.20 14.52
N SER A 78 -4.23 -1.36 13.51
CA SER A 78 -4.55 0.07 13.58
C SER A 78 -6.04 0.33 13.76
N ASP A 79 -6.93 -0.50 13.18
CA ASP A 79 -8.38 -0.38 13.38
C ASP A 79 -8.79 -0.74 14.81
N VAL A 80 -8.23 -1.83 15.35
CA VAL A 80 -8.47 -2.24 16.75
C VAL A 80 -8.01 -1.14 17.72
N VAL A 81 -6.83 -0.55 17.49
CA VAL A 81 -6.32 0.58 18.32
C VAL A 81 -7.25 1.79 18.21
N ARG A 82 -7.64 2.18 16.99
CA ARG A 82 -8.56 3.32 16.80
C ARG A 82 -9.90 3.09 17.49
N GLU A 83 -10.46 1.88 17.39
CA GLU A 83 -11.70 1.55 18.08
C GLU A 83 -11.54 1.58 19.60
N ALA A 84 -10.46 1.03 20.13
CA ALA A 84 -10.17 1.08 21.56
C ALA A 84 -10.07 2.53 22.06
N LEU A 85 -9.39 3.41 21.32
CA LEU A 85 -9.30 4.84 21.63
C LEU A 85 -10.66 5.54 21.56
N ARG A 86 -11.48 5.27 20.53
CA ARG A 86 -12.85 5.80 20.43
C ARG A 86 -13.71 5.41 21.63
N ARG A 87 -13.67 4.13 22.03
CA ARG A 87 -14.41 3.61 23.18
C ARG A 87 -13.89 4.20 24.50
N TYR A 88 -12.57 4.31 24.67
CA TYR A 88 -11.95 4.82 25.90
C TYR A 88 -12.19 6.32 26.09
N LEU A 89 -12.02 7.12 25.03
CA LEU A 89 -12.20 8.57 25.05
C LEU A 89 -13.65 9.01 24.82
N LYS A 90 -14.56 8.07 24.53
CA LYS A 90 -15.98 8.31 24.23
C LYS A 90 -16.18 9.29 23.05
N VAL A 91 -15.42 9.08 21.98
CA VAL A 91 -15.48 9.86 20.73
C VAL A 91 -15.84 8.95 19.57
N SER A 92 -16.66 9.47 18.65
CA SER A 92 -17.12 8.78 17.43
C SER A 92 -16.14 8.95 16.28
#